data_AF-A0A1I3U1C5-F1
#
_entry.id   AF-A0A1I3U1C5-F1
#
_cell.length_a   1.000
_cell.length_b   1.000
_cell.length_c   1.000
_cell.angle_alpha   90.00
_cell.angle_beta   90.00
_cell.angle_gamma   90.00
#
_symmetry.space_group_name_H-M   'P 1'
#
loop_
_entity.id
_entity.type
_entity.pdbx_description
1 polymer ?
#
loop_
_entity_poly.entity_id
_entity_poly.type
_entity_poly.pdbx_seq_one_letter_code
_entity_poly.pdbx_strand_id
1 'polypeptide(L)'
;MSGIPSGASPARLKTLAIRRYEATTGRRWREAPEADRAAWLADTEPEIRAEEGIAADAVWHAGTWIPAGQTDLFTSLPDHSGTETSA
;
A
#
# COMPACT_ATOMS: atom_id res chain seq x y z
N MET A 1 -12.71 -18.37 7.62
CA MET A 1 -11.33 -18.03 7.21
C MET A 1 -11.41 -16.84 6.26
N SER A 2 -11.32 -15.62 6.77
CA SER A 2 -11.36 -14.41 5.94
C SER A 2 -9.93 -14.01 5.61
N GLY A 3 -9.42 -14.44 4.45
CA GLY A 3 -8.14 -13.99 3.92
C GLY A 3 -8.33 -12.65 3.24
N ILE A 4 -7.94 -11.55 3.91
CA ILE A 4 -7.80 -10.25 3.25
C ILE A 4 -6.65 -10.41 2.22
N PRO A 5 -6.80 -9.94 0.96
CA PRO A 5 -5.75 -10.07 -0.03
C PRO A 5 -4.49 -9.36 0.45
N SER A 6 -3.50 -10.15 0.89
CA SER A 6 -2.13 -9.75 1.22
C SER A 6 -1.31 -9.40 -0.02
N GLY A 7 -1.99 -8.98 -1.09
CA GLY A 7 -1.51 -9.05 -2.47
C GLY A 7 -0.33 -8.16 -2.78
N ALA A 8 -0.20 -6.99 -2.15
CA ALA A 8 0.75 -5.96 -2.56
C ALA A 8 1.31 -5.14 -1.38
N SER A 9 1.83 -5.81 -0.34
CA SER A 9 2.49 -5.11 0.76
C SER A 9 3.71 -4.29 0.29
N PRO A 10 4.17 -3.26 1.06
CA PRO A 10 5.36 -2.47 0.69
C PRO A 10 6.60 -3.32 0.42
N ALA A 11 6.80 -4.40 1.19
CA ALA A 11 7.90 -5.33 0.97
C ALA A 11 7.80 -6.07 -0.37
N ARG A 12 6.57 -6.39 -0.80
CA ARG A 12 6.32 -6.99 -2.11
C ARG A 12 6.50 -5.98 -3.24
N LEU A 13 6.00 -4.75 -3.10
CA LEU A 13 6.24 -3.68 -4.08
C LEU A 13 7.73 -3.44 -4.28
N LYS A 14 8.51 -3.37 -3.19
CA LYS A 14 9.97 -3.26 -3.25
C LYS A 14 10.60 -4.46 -3.97
N THR A 15 10.12 -5.67 -3.72
CA THR A 15 10.62 -6.87 -4.40
C THR A 15 10.34 -6.83 -5.91
N LEU A 16 9.17 -6.34 -6.32
CA LEU A 16 8.81 -6.15 -7.72
C LEU A 16 9.69 -5.08 -8.38
N ALA A 17 9.91 -3.94 -7.71
CA ALA A 17 10.79 -2.88 -8.20
C ALA A 17 12.23 -3.37 -8.40
N ILE A 18 12.75 -4.18 -7.46
CA ILE A 18 14.06 -4.82 -7.57
C ILE A 18 14.12 -5.74 -8.79
N ARG A 19 13.12 -6.61 -8.98
CA ARG A 19 13.08 -7.52 -10.14
C ARG A 19 13.01 -6.75 -11.45
N ARG A 20 12.21 -5.67 -11.51
CA ARG A 20 12.11 -4.79 -12.68
C ARG A 20 13.46 -4.13 -12.97
N TYR A 21 14.17 -3.64 -11.95
CA TYR A 21 15.53 -3.09 -12.11
C TYR A 21 16.48 -4.09 -12.76
N GLU A 22 16.54 -5.31 -12.24
CA GLU A 22 17.46 -6.33 -12.76
C GLU A 22 17.09 -6.74 -14.20
N ALA A 23 15.80 -6.80 -14.51
CA ALA A 23 15.32 -7.10 -15.86
C ALA A 23 15.63 -5.97 -16.86
N THR A 24 15.45 -4.71 -16.47
CA THR A 24 15.64 -3.54 -17.33
C THR A 24 17.12 -3.23 -17.56
N THR A 25 17.96 -3.33 -16.52
CA THR A 25 19.37 -2.90 -16.60
C THR A 25 20.34 -4.05 -16.86
N GLY A 26 19.92 -5.30 -16.64
CA GLY A 26 20.80 -6.47 -16.65
C GLY A 26 21.80 -6.51 -15.49
N ARG A 27 21.77 -5.53 -14.57
CA ARG A 27 22.67 -5.45 -13.41
C ARG A 27 21.98 -5.97 -12.16
N ARG A 28 22.74 -6.52 -11.21
CA ARG A 28 22.16 -6.92 -9.92
C ARG A 28 21.83 -5.69 -9.09
N TRP A 29 20.69 -5.73 -8.39
CA TRP A 29 20.25 -4.63 -7.53
C TRP A 29 21.32 -4.25 -6.49
N ARG A 30 21.96 -5.25 -5.89
CA ARG A 30 23.00 -5.09 -4.87
C ARG A 30 24.29 -4.40 -5.39
N GLU A 31 24.44 -4.26 -6.70
CA GLU A 31 25.59 -3.59 -7.34
C GLU A 31 25.29 -2.14 -7.70
N ALA A 32 24.02 -1.73 -7.66
CA ALA A 32 23.63 -0.34 -7.85
C ALA A 32 24.05 0.51 -6.64
N PRO A 33 24.58 1.74 -6.83
CA PRO A 33 24.76 2.73 -5.77
C PRO A 33 23.45 3.01 -5.01
N GLU A 34 23.56 3.39 -3.74
CA GLU A 34 22.38 3.68 -2.90
C GLU A 34 21.52 4.81 -3.48
N ALA A 35 22.14 5.86 -4.01
CA ALA A 35 21.43 6.97 -4.64
C ALA A 35 20.61 6.51 -5.86
N ASP A 36 21.20 5.66 -6.71
CA ASP A 36 20.52 5.12 -7.90
C ASP A 36 19.36 4.19 -7.51
N ARG A 37 19.53 3.41 -6.43
CA ARG A 37 18.45 2.58 -5.88
C ARG A 37 17.28 3.44 -5.38
N ALA A 38 17.57 4.51 -4.66
CA ALA A 38 16.55 5.41 -4.16
C ALA A 38 15.80 6.10 -5.30
N ALA A 39 16.54 6.59 -6.32
CA ALA A 39 15.96 7.20 -7.51
C ALA A 39 15.06 6.21 -8.28
N TRP A 40 15.54 4.97 -8.48
CA TRP A 40 14.77 3.92 -9.13
C TRP A 40 13.47 3.61 -8.37
N LEU A 41 13.53 3.45 -7.05
CA LEU A 41 12.33 3.17 -6.26
C LEU A 41 11.32 4.32 -6.35
N ALA A 42 11.77 5.57 -6.24
CA ALA A 42 10.89 6.73 -6.32
C ALA A 42 10.19 6.85 -7.68
N ASP A 43 10.89 6.51 -8.77
CA ASP A 43 10.37 6.55 -10.13
C ASP A 43 9.42 5.38 -10.44
N THR A 44 9.80 4.17 -10.03
CA THR A 44 9.07 2.93 -10.38
C THR A 44 7.91 2.60 -9.43
N GLU A 45 8.00 3.00 -8.15
CA GLU A 45 6.97 2.67 -7.17
C GLU A 45 5.55 3.12 -7.56
N PRO A 46 5.32 4.36 -8.07
CA PRO A 46 3.99 4.79 -8.52
C PRO A 46 3.40 3.90 -9.62
N GLU A 47 4.23 3.44 -10.56
CA GLU A 47 3.80 2.55 -11.64
C GLU A 47 3.36 1.20 -11.10
N ILE A 48 4.16 0.59 -10.22
CA ILE A 48 3.83 -0.71 -9.61
C ILE A 48 2.58 -0.59 -8.74
N ARG A 49 2.42 0.52 -8.01
CA ARG A 49 1.18 0.79 -7.25
C ARG A 49 -0.04 0.82 -8.18
N ALA A 50 0.04 1.51 -9.31
CA ALA A 50 -1.03 1.55 -10.29
C ALA A 50 -1.34 0.15 -10.89
N GLU A 51 -0.32 -0.64 -11.21
CA GLU A 51 -0.45 -2.02 -11.70
C GLU A 51 -1.17 -2.93 -10.69
N GLU A 52 -0.92 -2.74 -9.39
CA GLU A 52 -1.53 -3.49 -8.29
C GLU A 52 -2.88 -2.89 -7.83
N GLY A 53 -3.38 -1.85 -8.51
CA GLY A 53 -4.66 -1.19 -8.19
C GLY A 53 -4.65 -0.37 -6.90
N ILE A 54 -3.47 0.05 -6.43
CA ILE A 54 -3.29 0.89 -5.24
C ILE A 54 -3.38 2.36 -5.66
N ALA A 55 -4.26 3.12 -5.00
CA ALA A 55 -4.36 4.56 -5.24
C ALA A 55 -3.04 5.28 -4.93
N ALA A 56 -2.70 6.29 -5.73
CA ALA A 56 -1.40 6.99 -5.62
C ALA A 56 -1.19 7.66 -4.25
N ASP A 57 -2.28 8.11 -3.63
CA ASP A 57 -2.35 8.75 -2.32
C ASP A 57 -2.60 7.76 -1.17
N ALA A 58 -2.73 6.46 -1.46
CA ALA A 58 -2.95 5.46 -0.44
C ALA A 58 -1.75 5.33 0.50
N VAL A 59 -2.04 5.15 1.78
CA VAL A 59 -1.04 4.96 2.83
C VAL A 59 -1.14 3.53 3.37
N TRP A 60 0.00 2.88 3.57
CA TRP A 60 0.03 1.57 4.21
C TRP A 60 -0.16 1.71 5.72
N HIS A 61 -1.24 1.13 6.26
CA HIS A 61 -1.54 1.16 7.68
C HIS A 61 -2.18 -0.16 8.12
N ALA A 62 -1.79 -0.67 9.28
CA ALA A 62 -2.33 -1.90 9.87
C ALA A 62 -2.42 -3.11 8.91
N GLY A 63 -1.49 -3.24 7.96
CA GLY A 63 -1.45 -4.35 7.00
C GLY A 63 -2.32 -4.18 5.76
N THR A 64 -2.87 -2.98 5.51
CA THR A 64 -3.65 -2.66 4.31
C THR A 64 -3.29 -1.29 3.74
N TRP A 65 -3.56 -1.08 2.45
CA TRP A 65 -3.53 0.25 1.84
C TRP A 65 -4.85 0.96 2.13
N ILE A 66 -4.77 2.18 2.66
CA ILE A 66 -5.91 3.05 2.94
C ILE A 66 -5.83 4.26 2.00
N PRO A 67 -6.77 4.44 1.06
CA PRO A 67 -6.82 5.63 0.20
C PRO A 67 -6.91 6.91 1.02
N ALA A 68 -6.30 8.01 0.56
CA ALA A 68 -6.48 9.29 1.25
C ALA A 68 -7.95 9.73 1.13
N GLY A 69 -8.51 10.28 2.21
CA GLY A 69 -9.90 10.75 2.22
C GLY A 69 -10.95 9.66 2.38
N GLN A 70 -10.58 8.41 2.66
CA GLN A 70 -11.54 7.43 3.17
C GLN A 70 -11.90 7.80 4.62
N THR A 71 -12.81 8.75 4.78
CA THR A 71 -13.55 8.95 6.02
C THR A 71 -14.29 7.65 6.27
N ASP A 72 -13.94 6.94 7.34
CA ASP A 72 -14.70 5.78 7.76
C ASP A 72 -16.18 6.19 7.89
N LEU A 73 -17.00 5.65 6.99
CA LEU A 73 -18.42 5.99 6.85
C LEU A 73 -19.20 5.69 8.13
N PHE A 74 -18.63 4.91 9.05
CA PHE A 74 -19.26 4.51 10.31
C PHE A 74 -18.56 5.07 11.55
N THR A 75 -17.42 5.77 11.43
CA THR A 75 -16.75 6.44 12.57
C THR A 75 -17.61 7.56 13.19
N SER A 76 -18.67 8.02 12.51
CA SER A 76 -19.60 9.04 13.02
C SER A 76 -21.01 8.54 13.36
N LEU A 77 -21.26 7.22 13.42
CA LEU A 77 -22.53 6.77 13.98
C LEU A 77 -22.47 6.94 15.51
N PRO A 78 -23.31 7.79 16.11
CA PRO A 78 -23.47 7.76 17.56
C PRO A 78 -23.87 6.34 17.95
N ASP A 79 -23.24 5.81 18.99
CA ASP A 79 -23.64 4.58 19.63
C ASP A 79 -25.11 4.73 20.04
N HIS A 80 -26.03 4.20 19.20
CA HIS A 80 -27.44 4.07 19.56
C HIS A 80 -27.58 2.87 20.50
N SER A 81 -26.83 2.90 21.60
CA SER A 81 -27.21 2.25 22.84
C SER A 81 -28.41 3.00 23.38
N GLY A 82 -29.56 2.75 22.74
CA GLY A 82 -30.87 3.26 23.12
C GLY A 82 -31.08 2.97 24.60
N THR A 83 -31.15 4.03 25.38
CA THR A 83 -31.70 3.98 26.73
C THR A 83 -33.20 3.74 26.57
N GLU A 84 -33.63 2.49 26.55
CA GLU A 84 -35.05 2.18 26.67
C GLU A 84 -35.40 2.19 28.16
N THR A 85 -35.68 3.40 28.68
CA THR A 85 -36.54 3.54 29.84
C THR A 85 -37.96 3.22 29.40
N SER A 86 -38.44 2.03 29.73
CA SER A 86 -39.85 1.67 29.61
C SER A 86 -40.41 1.38 31.01
N ALA A 87 -41.26 2.33 31.43
CA ALA A 87 -42.37 2.33 32.40
C ALA A 87 -42.32 1.44 33.66
#